data_AF-A0A1G0FBY4-F1
#
_entry.id   AF-A0A1G0FBY4-F1
#
_cell.length_a   1.000
_cell.length_b   1.000
_cell.length_c   1.000
_cell.angle_alpha   90.00
_cell.angle_beta   90.00
_cell.angle_gamma   90.00
#
_symmetry.space_group_name_H-M   'P 1'
#
loop_
_entity.id
_entity.type
_entity.pdbx_description
1 polymer ?
#
loop_
_entity_poly.entity_id
_entity_poly.type
_entity_poly.pdbx_seq_one_letter_code
_entity_poly.pdbx_strand_id
1 'polypeptide(L)'
;ALASQNSFFFVVLLFKKITFCLSDGNTIVLKKIDKDEIEVVVNKDKLFRWTEKSLNKIIKAQFPYFRQIDEIKWLDRRTEEIVNRDTLLQSVVSEFPELSEKLQIGEWPKPLKTPKVYFIREQRLLRPIADDRARVRHRAYGSELDESISGFKNTIEEYAKELREKIKETLARSSQITQELDSSFPRRLFDQTSDISEEVFKQRFDKVKEIQKALSEHEISDIKEDSHPTYKIENAKALHVYINDAEQKLAVFSELLGKLKAFTNILNERRFTFKRIAISKEVGFKFTTDQGKSLALGDLSSGEQQEVVLLYELLFKVKAGTLVLIDEPELSLHVVWQKQFLDDIFDIIALQKINIVIATHSPQIINNHWDLTVDLEDLHNAKVSK
;
A
#
# COMPACT_ATOMS: atom_id res chain seq x y z
N ALA A 1 -14.33 -3.62 6.71
CA ALA A 1 -15.52 -3.11 7.44
C ALA A 1 -15.26 -2.86 8.93
N LEU A 2 -14.96 -3.89 9.73
CA LEU A 2 -14.74 -3.73 11.18
C LEU A 2 -13.56 -2.79 11.50
N ALA A 3 -12.43 -2.98 10.81
CA ALA A 3 -11.23 -2.17 11.01
C ALA A 3 -11.45 -0.68 10.69
N SER A 4 -12.23 -0.39 9.64
CA SER A 4 -12.61 0.96 9.23
C SER A 4 -13.85 1.49 9.97
N GLN A 5 -14.37 0.73 10.95
CA GLN A 5 -15.59 1.06 11.68
C GLN A 5 -16.79 1.41 10.77
N ASN A 6 -16.83 0.79 9.60
CA ASN A 6 -17.90 0.99 8.62
C ASN A 6 -19.17 0.27 9.10
N SER A 7 -19.99 0.94 9.92
CA SER A 7 -21.28 0.43 10.40
C SER A 7 -22.24 0.17 9.24
N PHE A 8 -22.15 0.99 8.19
CA PHE A 8 -23.00 0.89 7.01
C PHE A 8 -22.84 -0.44 6.25
N PHE A 9 -21.61 -0.97 6.15
CA PHE A 9 -21.38 -2.31 5.57
C PHE A 9 -22.27 -3.37 6.22
N PHE A 10 -22.39 -3.33 7.55
CA PHE A 10 -23.24 -4.27 8.26
C PHE A 10 -24.71 -4.02 7.93
N VAL A 11 -25.16 -2.75 7.84
CA VAL A 11 -26.56 -2.42 7.48
C VAL A 11 -26.99 -3.04 6.17
N VAL A 12 -26.11 -3.17 5.17
CA VAL A 12 -26.46 -3.79 3.88
C VAL A 12 -26.20 -5.31 3.87
N LEU A 13 -25.33 -5.81 4.75
CA LEU A 13 -24.99 -7.22 4.81
C LEU A 13 -26.20 -8.09 5.17
N LEU A 14 -26.34 -9.21 4.47
CA LEU A 14 -27.36 -10.23 4.73
C LEU A 14 -26.91 -11.14 5.87
N PHE A 15 -27.48 -10.95 7.06
CA PHE A 15 -27.26 -11.83 8.21
C PHE A 15 -28.44 -11.80 9.18
N LYS A 16 -28.60 -12.84 10.02
CA LYS A 16 -29.56 -12.83 11.14
C LYS A 16 -28.95 -12.23 12.40
N LYS A 17 -27.77 -12.73 12.78
CA LYS A 17 -27.03 -12.29 13.96
C LYS A 17 -25.54 -12.46 13.75
N ILE A 18 -24.75 -11.44 14.10
CA ILE A 18 -23.29 -11.50 14.18
C ILE A 18 -22.90 -11.25 15.63
N THR A 19 -21.99 -12.07 16.16
CA THR A 19 -21.46 -11.90 17.51
C THR A 19 -19.95 -11.79 17.43
N PHE A 20 -19.42 -10.65 17.83
CA PHE A 20 -17.99 -10.41 17.99
C PHE A 20 -17.60 -10.70 19.44
N CYS A 21 -16.69 -11.65 19.63
CA CYS A 21 -16.05 -11.92 20.91
C CYS A 21 -14.66 -11.29 20.89
N LEU A 22 -14.44 -10.25 21.69
CA LEU A 22 -13.18 -9.53 21.74
C LEU A 22 -12.26 -10.13 22.80
N SER A 23 -10.94 -9.99 22.60
CA SER A 23 -9.92 -10.53 23.51
C SER A 23 -9.90 -9.88 24.89
N ASP A 24 -10.51 -8.70 25.04
CA ASP A 24 -10.72 -8.01 26.31
C ASP A 24 -11.96 -8.50 27.08
N GLY A 25 -12.61 -9.56 26.59
CA GLY A 25 -13.82 -10.15 27.18
C GLY A 25 -15.12 -9.43 26.81
N ASN A 26 -15.05 -8.34 26.05
CA ASN A 26 -16.25 -7.65 25.58
C ASN A 26 -16.94 -8.41 24.45
N THR A 27 -18.26 -8.30 24.40
CA THR A 27 -19.08 -8.89 23.34
C THR A 27 -19.93 -7.84 22.65
N ILE A 28 -19.86 -7.81 21.32
CA ILE A 28 -20.69 -6.95 20.47
C ILE A 28 -21.59 -7.85 19.64
N VAL A 29 -22.90 -7.68 19.77
CA VAL A 29 -23.89 -8.46 19.04
C VAL A 29 -24.61 -7.52 18.08
N LEU A 30 -24.51 -7.80 16.79
CA LEU A 30 -25.34 -7.19 15.76
C LEU A 30 -26.53 -8.11 15.48
N LYS A 31 -27.75 -7.60 15.57
CA LYS A 31 -28.97 -8.30 15.17
C LYS A 31 -29.66 -7.52 14.08
N LYS A 32 -30.04 -8.21 13.02
CA LYS A 32 -30.84 -7.64 11.94
C LYS A 32 -32.31 -7.61 12.38
N ILE A 33 -32.90 -6.42 12.51
CA ILE A 33 -34.33 -6.28 12.86
C ILE A 33 -35.17 -6.29 11.58
N ASP A 34 -34.71 -5.55 10.56
CA ASP A 34 -35.35 -5.42 9.25
C ASP A 34 -34.26 -5.35 8.15
N LYS A 35 -34.63 -5.38 6.86
CA LYS A 35 -33.69 -5.34 5.72
C LYS A 35 -32.64 -4.22 5.85
N ASP A 36 -33.07 -3.06 6.34
CA ASP A 36 -32.29 -1.82 6.38
C ASP A 36 -32.00 -1.34 7.82
N GLU A 37 -32.23 -2.20 8.83
CA GLU A 37 -32.10 -1.84 10.25
C GLU A 37 -31.36 -2.89 11.10
N ILE A 38 -30.38 -2.41 11.87
CA ILE A 38 -29.59 -3.23 12.80
C ILE A 38 -29.67 -2.71 14.22
N GLU A 39 -29.83 -3.64 15.14
CA GLU A 39 -29.64 -3.45 16.56
C GLU A 39 -28.23 -3.88 16.97
N VAL A 40 -27.52 -3.01 17.68
CA VAL A 40 -26.18 -3.27 18.22
C VAL A 40 -26.28 -3.33 19.73
N VAL A 41 -25.97 -4.49 20.30
CA VAL A 41 -25.94 -4.72 21.74
C VAL A 41 -24.49 -4.88 22.19
N VAL A 42 -24.06 -4.10 23.18
CA VAL A 42 -22.73 -4.26 23.81
C VAL A 42 -22.88 -4.70 25.25
N ASN A 43 -22.21 -5.81 25.58
CA ASN A 43 -22.17 -6.38 26.92
C ASN A 43 -23.56 -6.51 27.59
N LYS A 44 -24.61 -6.74 26.79
CA LYS A 44 -26.02 -6.86 27.22
C LYS A 44 -26.69 -5.60 27.79
N ASP A 45 -25.99 -4.48 27.93
CA ASP A 45 -26.50 -3.28 28.62
C ASP A 45 -26.75 -2.06 27.71
N LYS A 46 -26.02 -1.91 26.60
CA LYS A 46 -26.17 -0.75 25.70
C LYS A 46 -26.71 -1.14 24.33
N LEU A 47 -27.77 -0.44 23.90
CA LEU A 47 -28.48 -0.64 22.64
C LEU A 47 -28.26 0.55 21.69
N PHE A 48 -27.82 0.27 20.47
CA PHE A 48 -27.76 1.24 19.38
C PHE A 48 -28.58 0.73 18.20
N ARG A 49 -29.14 1.64 17.41
CA ARG A 49 -29.93 1.32 16.23
C ARG A 49 -29.34 2.05 15.01
N TRP A 50 -28.99 1.29 13.98
CA TRP A 50 -28.44 1.81 12.72
C TRP A 50 -29.47 1.61 11.60
N THR A 51 -29.78 2.67 10.85
CA THR A 51 -30.81 2.68 9.80
C THR A 51 -30.34 3.35 8.52
N GLU A 52 -30.72 2.80 7.37
CA GLU A 52 -30.24 3.19 6.04
C GLU A 52 -30.91 4.44 5.40
N LYS A 53 -31.86 5.10 6.08
CA LYS A 53 -32.72 6.17 5.50
C LYS A 53 -31.98 7.36 4.87
N SER A 54 -30.68 7.53 5.14
CA SER A 54 -29.87 8.64 4.61
C SER A 54 -29.13 8.32 3.30
N LEU A 55 -29.17 7.08 2.81
CA LEU A 55 -28.22 6.65 1.77
C LEU A 55 -28.56 7.10 0.35
N ASN A 56 -29.84 7.08 -0.01
CA ASN A 56 -30.30 7.58 -1.31
C ASN A 56 -29.87 9.03 -1.54
N LYS A 57 -29.78 9.83 -0.47
CA LYS A 57 -29.31 11.21 -0.52
C LYS A 57 -27.80 11.30 -0.81
N ILE A 58 -27.02 10.32 -0.37
CA ILE A 58 -25.56 10.29 -0.51
C ILE A 58 -25.15 9.70 -1.86
N ILE A 59 -25.83 8.65 -2.34
CA ILE A 59 -25.63 8.15 -3.70
C ILE A 59 -25.85 9.29 -4.70
N LYS A 60 -26.95 10.03 -4.57
CA LYS A 60 -27.23 11.21 -5.41
C LYS A 60 -26.19 12.32 -5.30
N ALA A 61 -25.54 12.47 -4.14
CA ALA A 61 -24.57 13.54 -3.89
C ALA A 61 -23.15 13.21 -4.34
N GLN A 62 -22.72 11.95 -4.21
CA GLN A 62 -21.36 11.48 -4.53
C GLN A 62 -21.27 10.83 -5.90
N PHE A 63 -22.36 10.26 -6.40
CA PHE A 63 -22.43 9.56 -7.68
C PHE A 63 -23.56 10.13 -8.55
N PRO A 64 -23.40 11.35 -9.09
CA PRO A 64 -24.44 12.02 -9.88
C PRO A 64 -24.79 11.30 -11.19
N TYR A 65 -23.99 10.30 -11.59
CA TYR A 65 -24.26 9.43 -12.72
C TYR A 65 -25.31 8.34 -12.42
N PHE A 66 -25.58 8.01 -11.15
CA PHE A 66 -26.72 7.16 -10.79
C PHE A 66 -27.98 8.02 -10.65
N ARG A 67 -29.00 7.74 -11.47
CA ARG A 67 -30.30 8.40 -11.41
C ARG A 67 -31.33 7.46 -10.81
N GLN A 68 -31.92 7.84 -9.69
CA GLN A 68 -33.06 7.10 -9.14
C GLN A 68 -34.26 7.19 -10.09
N ILE A 69 -34.77 6.04 -10.54
CA ILE A 69 -35.99 5.95 -11.34
C ILE A 69 -37.20 5.79 -10.41
N ASP A 70 -37.12 4.86 -9.46
CA ASP A 70 -38.14 4.61 -8.44
C ASP A 70 -37.49 4.19 -7.08
N GLU A 71 -38.27 3.71 -6.10
CA GLU A 71 -37.72 3.31 -4.79
C GLU A 71 -36.71 2.14 -4.87
N ILE A 72 -36.80 1.30 -5.90
CA ILE A 72 -36.06 0.04 -6.05
C ILE A 72 -35.13 0.07 -7.26
N LYS A 73 -35.34 0.93 -8.25
CA LYS A 73 -34.60 0.95 -9.52
C LYS A 73 -33.81 2.23 -9.70
N TRP A 74 -32.56 2.06 -10.09
CA TRP A 74 -31.62 3.12 -10.40
C TRP A 74 -31.04 2.90 -11.79
N LEU A 75 -30.82 3.98 -12.54
CA LEU A 75 -30.16 3.98 -13.83
C LEU A 75 -28.70 4.38 -13.65
N ASP A 76 -27.78 3.53 -14.07
CA ASP A 76 -26.40 3.94 -14.30
C ASP A 76 -26.30 4.64 -15.66
N ARG A 77 -26.02 5.94 -15.67
CA ARG A 77 -25.88 6.71 -16.90
C ARG A 77 -24.57 6.46 -17.66
N ARG A 78 -23.64 5.68 -17.09
CA ARG A 78 -22.38 5.29 -17.76
C ARG A 78 -22.56 4.07 -18.64
N THR A 79 -23.34 3.11 -18.17
CA THR A 79 -23.56 1.82 -18.85
C THR A 79 -24.97 1.70 -19.45
N GLU A 80 -25.86 2.65 -19.15
CA GLU A 80 -27.29 2.63 -19.47
C GLU A 80 -28.05 1.45 -18.82
N GLU A 81 -27.45 0.80 -17.83
CA GLU A 81 -28.07 -0.33 -17.14
C GLU A 81 -28.98 0.11 -15.99
N ILE A 82 -30.08 -0.64 -15.82
CA ILE A 82 -30.99 -0.47 -14.69
C ILE A 82 -30.56 -1.45 -13.60
N VAL A 83 -30.10 -0.90 -12.48
CA VAL A 83 -29.62 -1.66 -11.32
C VAL A 83 -30.66 -1.56 -10.20
N ASN A 84 -30.90 -2.68 -9.51
CA ASN A 84 -31.73 -2.68 -8.31
C ASN A 84 -31.00 -1.93 -7.18
N ARG A 85 -31.73 -1.20 -6.34
CA ARG A 85 -31.27 -0.49 -5.15
C ARG A 85 -30.39 -1.41 -4.30
N ASP A 86 -30.85 -2.62 -3.97
CA ASP A 86 -30.09 -3.53 -3.10
C ASP A 86 -28.74 -3.93 -3.73
N THR A 87 -28.73 -4.17 -5.05
CA THR A 87 -27.53 -4.51 -5.82
C THR A 87 -26.59 -3.32 -5.97
N LEU A 88 -27.13 -2.12 -6.21
CA LEU A 88 -26.40 -0.86 -6.30
C LEU A 88 -25.75 -0.52 -4.96
N LEU A 89 -26.45 -0.76 -3.86
CA LEU A 89 -25.94 -0.54 -2.51
C LEU A 89 -24.77 -1.47 -2.22
N GLN A 90 -24.90 -2.74 -2.57
CA GLN A 90 -23.82 -3.72 -2.42
C GLN A 90 -22.62 -3.38 -3.32
N SER A 91 -22.83 -3.00 -4.57
CA SER A 91 -21.74 -2.62 -5.47
C SER A 91 -21.03 -1.37 -5.00
N VAL A 92 -21.76 -0.32 -4.61
CA VAL A 92 -21.17 0.94 -4.11
C VAL A 92 -20.39 0.73 -2.81
N VAL A 93 -20.90 -0.10 -1.89
CA VAL A 93 -20.19 -0.45 -0.64
C VAL A 93 -18.93 -1.27 -0.91
N SER A 94 -19.01 -2.22 -1.83
CA SER A 94 -17.89 -3.07 -2.22
C SER A 94 -16.81 -2.28 -2.96
N GLU A 95 -17.23 -1.41 -3.88
CA GLU A 95 -16.36 -0.64 -4.76
C GLU A 95 -15.77 0.61 -4.09
N PHE A 96 -16.41 1.17 -3.05
CA PHE A 96 -15.94 2.43 -2.43
C PHE A 96 -16.00 2.45 -0.88
N PRO A 97 -15.28 1.56 -0.17
CA PRO A 97 -15.12 1.58 1.27
C PRO A 97 -14.71 2.94 1.87
N GLU A 98 -13.98 3.79 1.15
CA GLU A 98 -13.58 5.13 1.61
C GLU A 98 -14.75 6.11 1.80
N LEU A 99 -15.90 5.86 1.17
CA LEU A 99 -17.12 6.63 1.44
C LEU A 99 -17.67 6.37 2.85
N SER A 100 -17.22 5.30 3.52
CA SER A 100 -17.66 4.93 4.87
C SER A 100 -17.31 5.98 5.93
N GLU A 101 -16.21 6.71 5.78
CA GLU A 101 -15.86 7.80 6.72
C GLU A 101 -16.88 8.94 6.69
N LYS A 102 -17.47 9.22 5.52
CA LYS A 102 -18.54 10.23 5.34
C LYS A 102 -19.94 9.66 5.64
N LEU A 103 -20.05 8.35 5.88
CA LEU A 103 -21.29 7.56 6.00
C LEU A 103 -21.46 6.87 7.37
N GLN A 104 -20.82 7.35 8.44
CA GLN A 104 -21.02 6.74 9.78
C GLN A 104 -22.49 6.83 10.22
N ILE A 105 -23.23 5.74 10.02
CA ILE A 105 -24.59 5.56 10.54
C ILE A 105 -24.42 5.07 11.98
N GLY A 106 -24.28 6.01 12.91
CA GLY A 106 -24.06 5.74 14.33
C GLY A 106 -22.60 5.45 14.69
N GLU A 107 -22.21 5.90 15.88
CA GLU A 107 -20.88 5.65 16.43
C GLU A 107 -20.78 4.20 16.94
N TRP A 108 -19.60 3.58 16.75
CA TRP A 108 -19.33 2.31 17.40
C TRP A 108 -19.25 2.52 18.92
N PRO A 109 -19.92 1.68 19.72
CA PRO A 109 -19.87 1.76 21.18
C PRO A 109 -18.46 1.54 21.72
N LYS A 110 -17.80 2.65 22.07
CA LYS A 110 -16.36 2.78 22.38
C LYS A 110 -15.48 2.52 21.14
N PRO A 111 -14.35 3.23 20.96
CA PRO A 111 -13.45 2.94 19.86
C PRO A 111 -12.90 1.52 20.02
N LEU A 112 -13.37 0.62 19.14
CA LEU A 112 -12.77 -0.70 18.97
C LEU A 112 -11.29 -0.51 18.67
N LYS A 113 -10.42 -1.08 19.51
CA LYS A 113 -8.99 -1.16 19.19
C LYS A 113 -8.80 -2.22 18.12
N THR A 114 -8.96 -1.81 16.86
CA THR A 114 -8.68 -2.66 15.71
C THR A 114 -7.20 -2.56 15.35
N PRO A 115 -6.58 -3.66 14.85
CA PRO A 115 -5.27 -3.54 14.23
C PRO A 115 -5.36 -2.60 13.03
N LYS A 116 -4.25 -1.97 12.65
CA LYS A 116 -4.17 -1.26 11.38
C LYS A 116 -4.39 -2.28 10.27
N VAL A 117 -5.33 -2.01 9.37
CA VAL A 117 -5.65 -2.88 8.24
C VAL A 117 -5.37 -2.15 6.93
N TYR A 118 -4.74 -2.84 5.99
CA TYR A 118 -4.58 -2.39 4.61
C TYR A 118 -5.28 -3.40 3.69
N PHE A 119 -6.19 -2.93 2.84
CA PHE A 119 -6.95 -3.80 1.94
C PHE A 119 -6.48 -3.60 0.50
N ILE A 120 -6.05 -4.69 -0.12
CA ILE A 120 -5.66 -4.76 -1.52
C ILE A 120 -6.77 -5.48 -2.28
N ARG A 121 -7.42 -4.76 -3.19
CA ARG A 121 -8.57 -5.23 -3.96
C ARG A 121 -8.15 -6.04 -5.17
N GLU A 122 -9.10 -6.75 -5.78
CA GLU A 122 -8.93 -7.36 -7.10
C GLU A 122 -8.57 -6.31 -8.17
N GLN A 123 -9.42 -5.28 -8.34
CA GLN A 123 -9.18 -4.20 -9.29
C GLN A 123 -8.32 -3.10 -8.65
N ARG A 124 -7.10 -2.90 -9.18
CA ARG A 124 -6.09 -2.00 -8.58
C ARG A 124 -5.58 -0.91 -9.51
N LEU A 125 -5.92 -0.93 -10.81
CA LEU A 125 -5.35 0.01 -11.78
C LEU A 125 -6.05 1.38 -11.77
N LEU A 126 -7.35 1.39 -11.55
CA LEU A 126 -8.19 2.59 -11.65
C LEU A 126 -8.71 2.97 -10.26
N ARG A 127 -8.32 4.15 -9.77
CA ARG A 127 -8.88 4.74 -8.55
C ARG A 127 -9.77 5.93 -8.88
N PRO A 128 -10.98 6.02 -8.32
CA PRO A 128 -11.82 7.20 -8.47
C PRO A 128 -11.13 8.41 -7.84
N ILE A 129 -11.17 9.55 -8.51
CA ILE A 129 -10.64 10.79 -7.95
C ILE A 129 -11.65 11.33 -6.93
N ALA A 130 -11.38 11.17 -5.63
CA ALA A 130 -12.10 11.86 -4.57
C ALA A 130 -11.57 13.29 -4.39
N ASP A 131 -11.85 14.19 -5.34
CA ASP A 131 -11.38 15.57 -5.24
C ASP A 131 -12.31 16.44 -4.36
N ASP A 132 -11.98 16.59 -3.08
CA ASP A 132 -12.64 17.56 -2.18
C ASP A 132 -12.36 19.03 -2.59
N ARG A 133 -11.51 19.31 -3.61
CA ARG A 133 -11.22 20.67 -4.11
C ARG A 133 -12.02 21.06 -5.37
N ALA A 134 -12.73 20.13 -6.00
CA ALA A 134 -13.51 20.41 -7.21
C ALA A 134 -14.76 21.29 -6.97
N ARG A 135 -15.15 21.52 -5.70
CA ARG A 135 -16.33 22.33 -5.36
C ARG A 135 -16.16 23.84 -5.58
N VAL A 136 -14.96 24.35 -5.83
CA VAL A 136 -14.71 25.81 -5.83
C VAL A 136 -14.56 26.43 -7.23
N ARG A 137 -14.43 25.65 -8.32
CA ARG A 137 -14.10 26.22 -9.65
C ARG A 137 -15.21 26.19 -10.71
N HIS A 138 -16.45 25.82 -10.37
CA HIS A 138 -17.58 26.03 -11.29
C HIS A 138 -18.22 27.40 -11.08
N ARG A 139 -17.47 28.48 -11.38
CA ARG A 139 -17.99 29.84 -11.66
C ARG A 139 -16.85 30.80 -12.02
N ALA A 140 -16.11 30.54 -13.11
CA ALA A 140 -15.40 31.61 -13.81
C ALA A 140 -14.87 31.13 -15.16
N TYR A 141 -15.46 31.71 -16.21
CA TYR A 141 -14.88 32.02 -17.52
C TYR A 141 -14.31 30.89 -18.39
N GLY A 142 -14.83 30.86 -19.63
CA GLY A 142 -14.45 29.92 -20.66
C GLY A 142 -12.99 30.03 -21.07
N SER A 143 -12.36 28.85 -21.14
CA SER A 143 -11.32 28.55 -22.10
C SER A 143 -11.54 27.11 -22.53
N GLU A 144 -11.69 26.89 -23.84
CA GLU A 144 -11.61 25.58 -24.47
C GLU A 144 -10.27 24.94 -24.10
N LEU A 145 -10.30 23.96 -23.19
CA LEU A 145 -9.21 23.02 -23.00
C LEU A 145 -9.78 21.70 -22.46
N ASP A 146 -9.74 20.70 -23.34
CA ASP A 146 -9.77 19.27 -23.05
C ASP A 146 -11.06 18.71 -22.41
N GLU A 147 -12.07 18.48 -23.26
CA GLU A 147 -13.13 17.50 -23.02
C GLU A 147 -12.54 16.07 -23.04
N SER A 148 -11.79 15.72 -22.00
CA SER A 148 -11.54 14.33 -21.65
C SER A 148 -11.91 14.09 -20.19
N ILE A 149 -13.00 13.34 -20.03
CA ILE A 149 -13.56 12.87 -18.77
C ILE A 149 -12.53 11.93 -18.11
N SER A 150 -11.61 12.45 -17.31
CA SER A 150 -10.67 11.63 -16.52
C SER A 150 -11.13 11.56 -15.06
N GLY A 151 -12.13 10.73 -14.81
CA GLY A 151 -12.59 10.38 -13.45
C GLY A 151 -11.69 9.37 -12.73
N PHE A 152 -10.64 8.87 -13.39
CA PHE A 152 -9.75 7.84 -12.88
C PHE A 152 -8.29 8.22 -13.13
N LYS A 153 -7.45 8.15 -12.09
CA LYS A 153 -5.99 8.23 -12.24
C LYS A 153 -5.41 6.84 -12.44
N ASN A 154 -4.39 6.75 -13.30
CA ASN A 154 -3.62 5.53 -13.47
C ASN A 154 -2.71 5.33 -12.24
N THR A 155 -2.99 4.28 -11.46
CA THR A 155 -2.36 4.03 -10.15
C THR A 155 -0.84 3.84 -10.27
N ILE A 156 -0.35 3.25 -11.37
CA ILE A 156 1.09 3.04 -11.56
C ILE A 156 1.87 4.36 -11.71
N GLU A 157 1.28 5.36 -12.38
CA GLU A 157 1.90 6.67 -12.56
C GLU A 157 1.95 7.44 -11.23
N GLU A 158 0.91 7.31 -10.41
CA GLU A 158 0.88 7.86 -9.06
C GLU A 158 1.99 7.25 -8.20
N TYR A 159 2.19 5.94 -8.27
CA TYR A 159 3.21 5.24 -7.49
C TYR A 159 4.64 5.57 -7.96
N ALA A 160 4.85 5.75 -9.26
CA ALA A 160 6.11 6.26 -9.78
C ALA A 160 6.42 7.65 -9.20
N LYS A 161 5.43 8.56 -9.25
CA LYS A 161 5.56 9.90 -8.67
C LYS A 161 5.81 9.85 -7.15
N GLU A 162 5.09 9.03 -6.42
CA GLU A 162 5.26 8.90 -4.97
C GLU A 162 6.63 8.33 -4.61
N LEU A 163 7.13 7.34 -5.37
CA LEU A 163 8.47 6.81 -5.15
C LEU A 163 9.53 7.90 -5.34
N ARG A 164 9.36 8.70 -6.40
CA ARG A 164 10.21 9.85 -6.66
C ARG A 164 10.24 10.81 -5.47
N GLU A 165 9.08 11.16 -4.92
CA GLU A 165 9.02 12.04 -3.76
C GLU A 165 9.66 11.40 -2.51
N LYS A 166 9.45 10.09 -2.25
CA LYS A 166 10.13 9.38 -1.16
C LYS A 166 11.66 9.38 -1.31
N ILE A 167 12.18 9.21 -2.53
CA ILE A 167 13.61 9.30 -2.82
C ILE A 167 14.11 10.72 -2.52
N LYS A 168 13.41 11.76 -3.00
CA LYS A 168 13.76 13.17 -2.75
C LYS A 168 13.73 13.52 -1.27
N GLU A 169 12.73 13.07 -0.52
CA GLU A 169 12.65 13.27 0.93
C GLU A 169 13.84 12.62 1.65
N THR A 170 14.24 11.41 1.23
CA THR A 170 15.36 10.68 1.83
C THR A 170 16.69 11.38 1.52
N LEU A 171 16.88 11.84 0.28
CA LEU A 171 18.02 12.67 -0.12
C LEU A 171 18.10 13.97 0.70
N ALA A 172 16.97 14.64 0.90
CA ALA A 172 16.91 15.87 1.69
C ALA A 172 17.32 15.62 3.16
N ARG A 173 16.85 14.52 3.78
CA ARG A 173 17.27 14.13 5.14
C ARG A 173 18.76 13.81 5.22
N SER A 174 19.31 13.09 4.24
CA SER A 174 20.76 12.83 4.18
C SER A 174 21.58 14.12 4.05
N SER A 175 21.07 15.09 3.27
CA SER A 175 21.71 16.41 3.13
C SER A 175 21.71 17.21 4.44
N GLN A 176 20.62 17.18 5.20
CA GLN A 176 20.53 17.80 6.53
C GLN A 176 21.56 17.20 7.50
N ILE A 177 21.61 15.86 7.59
CA ILE A 177 22.61 15.15 8.42
C ILE A 177 24.03 15.52 7.99
N THR A 178 24.26 15.62 6.67
CA THR A 178 25.58 16.00 6.14
C THR A 178 25.98 17.40 6.58
N GLN A 179 25.08 18.38 6.51
CA GLN A 179 25.33 19.74 6.98
C GLN A 179 25.64 19.80 8.48
N GLU A 180 24.87 19.07 9.30
CA GLU A 180 25.09 18.99 10.75
C GLU A 180 26.46 18.37 11.07
N LEU A 181 26.80 17.26 10.43
CA LEU A 181 28.08 16.59 10.60
C LEU A 181 29.23 17.47 10.16
N ASP A 182 29.16 18.07 8.98
CA ASP A 182 30.24 18.90 8.44
C ASP A 182 30.48 20.14 9.32
N SER A 183 29.40 20.76 9.85
CA SER A 183 29.52 21.93 10.75
C SER A 183 30.25 21.63 12.07
N SER A 184 30.15 20.39 12.56
CA SER A 184 30.75 19.95 13.82
C SER A 184 32.00 19.08 13.62
N PHE A 185 32.42 18.87 12.37
CA PHE A 185 33.56 18.03 12.00
C PHE A 185 34.88 18.45 12.67
N PRO A 186 35.30 19.75 12.65
CA PRO A 186 36.57 20.14 13.26
C PRO A 186 36.61 19.79 14.75
N ARG A 187 35.52 20.06 15.47
CA ARG A 187 35.41 19.75 16.90
C ARG A 187 35.51 18.24 17.15
N ARG A 188 34.74 17.43 16.42
CA ARG A 188 34.79 15.96 16.55
C ARG A 188 36.19 15.42 16.24
N LEU A 189 36.88 15.99 15.26
CA LEU A 189 38.24 15.58 14.89
C LEU A 189 39.25 15.84 16.01
N PHE A 190 39.19 17.02 16.65
CA PHE A 190 40.10 17.37 17.74
C PHE A 190 39.75 16.66 19.06
N ASP A 191 38.48 16.38 19.32
CA ASP A 191 38.01 15.65 20.51
C ASP A 191 38.22 14.13 20.40
N GLN A 192 38.57 13.61 19.21
CA GLN A 192 38.75 12.18 18.96
C GLN A 192 40.03 11.64 19.61
N THR A 193 39.86 10.79 20.63
CA THR A 193 40.97 10.21 21.39
C THR A 193 41.40 8.83 20.89
N SER A 194 40.47 8.05 20.34
CA SER A 194 40.70 6.66 19.89
C SER A 194 40.97 6.55 18.39
N ASP A 195 42.05 5.84 18.07
CA ASP A 195 42.40 5.44 16.70
C ASP A 195 41.53 4.25 16.26
N ILE A 196 41.23 4.18 14.95
CA ILE A 196 40.62 3.01 14.33
C ILE A 196 41.73 2.12 13.77
N SER A 197 41.62 0.79 13.91
CA SER A 197 42.58 -0.13 13.26
C SER A 197 42.29 -0.23 11.76
N GLU A 198 43.30 -0.67 11.00
CA GLU A 198 43.16 -0.85 9.54
C GLU A 198 42.09 -1.88 9.20
N GLU A 199 42.04 -3.00 9.93
CA GLU A 199 41.08 -4.08 9.71
C GLU A 199 39.65 -3.59 9.95
N VAL A 200 39.42 -2.88 11.06
CA VAL A 200 38.10 -2.34 11.42
C VAL A 200 37.68 -1.28 10.42
N PHE A 201 38.59 -0.41 10.00
CA PHE A 201 38.30 0.60 8.97
C PHE A 201 37.89 -0.05 7.65
N LYS A 202 38.67 -1.02 7.15
CA LYS A 202 38.37 -1.74 5.90
C LYS A 202 36.99 -2.39 5.94
N GLN A 203 36.68 -3.15 6.99
CA GLN A 203 35.37 -3.81 7.12
C GLN A 203 34.19 -2.85 7.12
N ARG A 204 34.32 -1.69 7.79
CA ARG A 204 33.27 -0.66 7.82
C ARG A 204 33.17 0.06 6.49
N PHE A 205 34.30 0.34 5.86
CA PHE A 205 34.37 1.00 4.57
C PHE A 205 33.77 0.14 3.45
N ASP A 206 33.95 -1.18 3.50
CA ASP A 206 33.31 -2.12 2.56
C ASP A 206 31.78 -2.01 2.60
N LYS A 207 31.18 -1.90 3.80
CA LYS A 207 29.72 -1.70 3.95
C LYS A 207 29.26 -0.36 3.37
N VAL A 208 30.03 0.70 3.61
CA VAL A 208 29.78 2.03 3.03
C VAL A 208 29.80 1.95 1.50
N LYS A 209 30.79 1.24 0.95
CA LYS A 209 30.93 1.03 -0.50
C LYS A 209 29.76 0.24 -1.08
N GLU A 210 29.29 -0.81 -0.40
CA GLU A 210 28.10 -1.55 -0.82
C GLU A 210 26.85 -0.66 -0.91
N ILE A 211 26.64 0.21 0.08
CA ILE A 211 25.50 1.15 0.08
C ILE A 211 25.64 2.18 -1.04
N GLN A 212 26.84 2.75 -1.24
CA GLN A 212 27.10 3.69 -2.33
C GLN A 212 26.87 3.06 -3.69
N LYS A 213 27.31 1.81 -3.88
CA LYS A 213 27.08 1.05 -5.10
C LYS A 213 25.58 0.86 -5.35
N ALA A 214 24.81 0.46 -4.34
CA ALA A 214 23.36 0.29 -4.46
C ALA A 214 22.64 1.61 -4.79
N LEU A 215 23.09 2.74 -4.23
CA LEU A 215 22.54 4.07 -4.59
C LEU A 215 22.84 4.46 -6.03
N SER A 216 24.02 4.11 -6.53
CA SER A 216 24.43 4.35 -7.92
C SER A 216 23.66 3.45 -8.90
N GLU A 217 23.50 2.17 -8.58
CA GLU A 217 22.73 1.19 -9.37
C GLU A 217 21.26 1.62 -9.56
N HIS A 218 20.70 2.39 -8.62
CA HIS A 218 19.33 2.92 -8.69
C HIS A 218 19.23 4.38 -9.17
N GLU A 219 20.29 4.96 -9.74
CA GLU A 219 20.34 6.38 -10.17
C GLU A 219 19.88 7.36 -9.07
N ILE A 220 20.10 7.01 -7.79
CA ILE A 220 19.70 7.83 -6.62
C ILE A 220 20.80 8.85 -6.30
N SER A 221 22.06 8.48 -6.51
CA SER A 221 23.22 9.30 -6.18
C SER A 221 24.25 9.29 -7.31
N ASP A 222 24.78 10.47 -7.65
CA ASP A 222 25.81 10.65 -8.68
C ASP A 222 27.23 10.58 -8.07
N ILE A 223 27.39 10.02 -6.87
CA ILE A 223 28.70 9.87 -6.22
C ILE A 223 29.53 8.92 -7.09
N LYS A 224 30.43 9.50 -7.88
CA LYS A 224 31.50 8.78 -8.57
C LYS A 224 32.34 8.08 -7.50
N GLU A 225 32.79 6.86 -7.77
CA GLU A 225 33.67 6.04 -6.92
C GLU A 225 35.04 6.69 -6.58
N ASP A 226 35.24 7.97 -6.89
CA ASP A 226 36.54 8.58 -6.97
C ASP A 226 37.06 9.09 -5.63
N SER A 227 38.28 8.62 -5.32
CA SER A 227 39.16 8.93 -4.18
C SER A 227 38.78 8.30 -2.83
N HIS A 228 38.88 6.98 -2.75
CA HIS A 228 38.94 6.29 -1.47
C HIS A 228 40.19 6.75 -0.68
N PRO A 229 40.05 7.26 0.55
CA PRO A 229 41.21 7.55 1.38
C PRO A 229 41.96 6.24 1.67
N THR A 230 43.20 6.13 1.21
CA THR A 230 44.08 5.01 1.59
C THR A 230 44.31 5.08 3.10
N TYR A 231 44.10 3.96 3.81
CA TYR A 231 44.36 3.90 5.23
C TYR A 231 45.84 4.26 5.51
N LYS A 232 46.05 5.24 6.38
CA LYS A 232 47.36 5.62 6.88
C LYS A 232 47.25 5.74 8.40
N ILE A 233 48.15 5.09 9.13
CA ILE A 233 48.18 5.09 10.59
C ILE A 233 48.22 6.53 11.14
N GLU A 234 48.97 7.42 10.48
CA GLU A 234 49.08 8.85 10.81
C GLU A 234 47.71 9.57 10.85
N ASN A 235 46.76 9.08 10.05
CA ASN A 235 45.43 9.65 9.91
C ASN A 235 44.34 8.81 10.59
N ALA A 236 44.69 7.83 11.43
CA ALA A 236 43.72 6.90 12.02
C ALA A 236 42.56 7.62 12.74
N LYS A 237 42.83 8.72 13.45
CA LYS A 237 41.79 9.56 14.08
C LYS A 237 40.84 10.18 13.06
N ALA A 238 41.40 10.77 12.01
CA ALA A 238 40.62 11.41 10.95
C ALA A 238 39.78 10.38 10.18
N LEU A 239 40.34 9.19 9.92
CA LEU A 239 39.64 8.07 9.29
C LEU A 239 38.50 7.53 10.17
N HIS A 240 38.68 7.54 11.49
CA HIS A 240 37.64 7.16 12.43
C HIS A 240 36.45 8.14 12.38
N VAL A 241 36.70 9.45 12.43
CA VAL A 241 35.61 10.44 12.31
C VAL A 241 34.96 10.37 10.94
N TYR A 242 35.75 10.24 9.88
CA TYR A 242 35.26 10.11 8.51
C TYR A 242 34.32 8.91 8.33
N ILE A 243 34.70 7.71 8.81
CA ILE A 243 33.87 6.51 8.63
C ILE A 243 32.58 6.59 9.45
N ASN A 244 32.64 7.16 10.66
CA ASN A 244 31.45 7.40 11.48
C ASN A 244 30.48 8.33 10.76
N ASP A 245 30.98 9.43 10.20
CA ASP A 245 30.16 10.38 9.46
C ASP A 245 29.58 9.73 8.19
N ALA A 246 30.38 8.97 7.44
CA ALA A 246 29.92 8.27 6.24
C ALA A 246 28.80 7.27 6.52
N GLU A 247 28.93 6.47 7.57
CA GLU A 247 27.89 5.52 8.00
C GLU A 247 26.61 6.25 8.42
N GLN A 248 26.70 7.34 9.18
CA GLN A 248 25.53 8.11 9.59
C GLN A 248 24.81 8.76 8.40
N LYS A 249 25.56 9.33 7.45
CA LYS A 249 25.01 9.93 6.22
C LYS A 249 24.27 8.92 5.36
N LEU A 250 24.73 7.67 5.34
CA LEU A 250 24.17 6.60 4.53
C LEU A 250 23.09 5.76 5.24
N ALA A 251 23.08 5.73 6.58
CA ALA A 251 22.14 4.94 7.36
C ALA A 251 20.66 5.26 7.04
N VAL A 252 20.35 6.52 6.67
CA VAL A 252 18.99 6.94 6.29
C VAL A 252 18.44 6.24 5.04
N PHE A 253 19.32 5.72 4.17
CA PHE A 253 18.90 5.00 2.97
C PHE A 253 18.64 3.52 3.21
N SER A 254 19.06 2.95 4.36
CA SER A 254 19.01 1.51 4.62
C SER A 254 17.63 0.90 4.41
N GLU A 255 16.59 1.51 4.98
CA GLU A 255 15.21 1.05 4.84
C GLU A 255 14.73 1.17 3.38
N LEU A 256 14.99 2.32 2.74
CA LEU A 256 14.57 2.57 1.36
C LEU A 256 15.25 1.59 0.39
N LEU A 257 16.56 1.39 0.51
CA LEU A 257 17.34 0.48 -0.33
C LEU A 257 16.91 -0.97 -0.14
N GLY A 258 16.61 -1.40 1.08
CA GLY A 258 16.06 -2.74 1.32
C GLY A 258 14.76 -2.97 0.55
N LYS A 259 13.85 -1.98 0.58
CA LYS A 259 12.58 -2.02 -0.15
C LYS A 259 12.77 -1.95 -1.66
N LEU A 260 13.64 -1.07 -2.14
CA LEU A 260 13.96 -0.94 -3.57
C LEU A 260 14.57 -2.22 -4.12
N LYS A 261 15.52 -2.84 -3.41
CA LYS A 261 16.14 -4.10 -3.78
C LYS A 261 15.10 -5.23 -3.89
N ALA A 262 14.23 -5.38 -2.89
CA ALA A 262 13.15 -6.35 -2.95
C ALA A 262 12.22 -6.10 -4.15
N PHE A 263 11.83 -4.83 -4.35
CA PHE A 263 10.97 -4.43 -5.46
C PHE A 263 11.59 -4.73 -6.82
N THR A 264 12.86 -4.38 -7.04
CA THR A 264 13.54 -4.63 -8.30
C THR A 264 13.87 -6.10 -8.51
N ASN A 265 14.25 -6.85 -7.47
CA ASN A 265 14.60 -8.25 -7.61
C ASN A 265 13.39 -9.10 -7.94
N ILE A 266 12.27 -8.93 -7.21
CA ILE A 266 11.03 -9.65 -7.51
C ILE A 266 10.61 -9.38 -8.96
N LEU A 267 10.57 -8.11 -9.37
CA LEU A 267 10.14 -7.75 -10.73
C LEU A 267 11.12 -8.19 -11.84
N ASN A 268 12.43 -8.01 -11.67
CA ASN A 268 13.41 -8.29 -12.72
C ASN A 268 13.86 -9.76 -12.79
N GLU A 269 13.88 -10.48 -11.66
CA GLU A 269 14.39 -11.86 -11.62
C GLU A 269 13.27 -12.88 -11.76
N ARG A 270 12.08 -12.57 -11.24
CA ARG A 270 10.97 -13.53 -11.14
C ARG A 270 9.79 -13.21 -12.06
N ARG A 271 9.62 -11.94 -12.45
CA ARG A 271 8.46 -11.49 -13.23
C ARG A 271 8.80 -11.22 -14.69
N PHE A 272 9.44 -10.11 -15.02
CA PHE A 272 9.59 -9.71 -16.43
C PHE A 272 10.60 -10.57 -17.21
N THR A 273 10.15 -11.19 -18.31
CA THR A 273 11.02 -11.95 -19.22
C THR A 273 11.74 -11.06 -20.24
N PHE A 274 11.07 -10.01 -20.75
CA PHE A 274 11.57 -9.16 -21.84
C PHE A 274 11.64 -7.67 -21.47
N LYS A 275 11.34 -7.35 -20.22
CA LYS A 275 11.31 -5.98 -19.69
C LYS A 275 12.16 -5.93 -18.43
N ARG A 276 12.66 -4.76 -18.09
CA ARG A 276 13.38 -4.51 -16.85
C ARG A 276 12.88 -3.24 -16.22
N ILE A 277 12.67 -3.26 -14.92
CA ILE A 277 12.43 -2.07 -14.11
C ILE A 277 13.77 -1.47 -13.67
N ALA A 278 13.88 -0.16 -13.81
CA ALA A 278 14.97 0.64 -13.27
C ALA A 278 14.40 1.75 -12.38
N ILE A 279 15.07 2.02 -11.28
CA ILE A 279 14.72 3.10 -10.34
C ILE A 279 15.48 4.35 -10.77
N SER A 280 14.87 5.52 -10.56
CA SER A 280 15.52 6.80 -10.84
C SER A 280 14.96 7.90 -9.96
N LYS A 281 15.83 8.78 -9.45
CA LYS A 281 15.42 9.94 -8.64
C LYS A 281 14.54 10.95 -9.40
N GLU A 282 14.52 10.91 -10.74
CA GLU A 282 13.79 11.87 -11.57
C GLU A 282 12.36 11.45 -11.89
N VAL A 283 12.12 10.15 -12.01
CA VAL A 283 10.82 9.59 -12.44
C VAL A 283 10.26 8.55 -11.46
N GLY A 284 11.02 8.16 -10.44
CA GLY A 284 10.68 7.09 -9.49
C GLY A 284 11.09 5.75 -10.04
N PHE A 285 10.37 5.24 -11.04
CA PHE A 285 10.75 4.03 -11.77
C PHE A 285 10.37 4.11 -13.25
N LYS A 286 11.12 3.40 -14.08
CA LYS A 286 10.96 3.33 -15.54
C LYS A 286 11.13 1.89 -16.00
N PHE A 287 10.58 1.57 -17.17
CA PHE A 287 10.72 0.24 -17.79
C PHE A 287 11.48 0.35 -19.09
N THR A 288 12.33 -0.63 -19.36
CA THR A 288 13.03 -0.79 -20.63
C THR A 288 12.83 -2.18 -21.18
N THR A 289 12.81 -2.34 -22.50
CA THR A 289 12.92 -3.65 -23.13
C THR A 289 14.33 -4.23 -22.98
N ASP A 290 14.48 -5.52 -23.24
CA ASP A 290 15.76 -6.21 -23.42
C ASP A 290 16.67 -5.53 -24.46
N GLN A 291 16.08 -4.93 -25.51
CA GLN A 291 16.76 -4.14 -26.53
C GLN A 291 17.11 -2.70 -26.08
N GLY A 292 16.86 -2.35 -24.82
CA GLY A 292 17.17 -1.03 -24.25
C GLY A 292 16.20 0.09 -24.62
N LYS A 293 15.05 -0.22 -25.23
CA LYS A 293 14.02 0.78 -25.56
C LYS A 293 13.24 1.14 -24.31
N SER A 294 13.16 2.43 -23.97
CA SER A 294 12.31 2.92 -22.88
C SER A 294 10.82 2.72 -23.21
N LEU A 295 10.06 2.26 -22.23
CA LEU A 295 8.61 2.06 -22.30
C LEU A 295 7.90 3.08 -21.41
N ALA A 296 6.76 3.61 -21.87
CA ALA A 296 5.88 4.37 -21.00
C ALA A 296 5.20 3.41 -20.00
N LEU A 297 4.78 3.93 -18.84
CA LEU A 297 4.11 3.09 -17.83
C LEU A 297 2.81 2.48 -18.35
N GLY A 298 2.10 3.18 -19.25
CA GLY A 298 0.90 2.69 -19.93
C GLY A 298 1.17 1.61 -21.01
N ASP A 299 2.42 1.44 -21.45
CA ASP A 299 2.80 0.42 -22.45
C ASP A 299 2.98 -0.98 -21.81
N LEU A 300 2.90 -1.07 -20.48
CA LEU A 300 2.83 -2.34 -19.78
C LEU A 300 1.46 -2.98 -19.99
N SER A 301 1.42 -4.31 -20.08
CA SER A 301 0.16 -5.04 -20.03
C SER A 301 -0.55 -4.80 -18.69
N SER A 302 -1.88 -4.94 -18.66
CA SER A 302 -2.66 -4.73 -17.44
C SER A 302 -2.21 -5.62 -16.28
N GLY A 303 -1.87 -6.88 -16.53
CA GLY A 303 -1.34 -7.79 -15.51
C GLY A 303 -0.01 -7.32 -14.93
N GLU A 304 0.95 -6.95 -15.80
CA GLU A 304 2.23 -6.38 -15.38
C GLU A 304 2.05 -5.10 -14.54
N GLN A 305 1.11 -4.22 -14.92
CA GLN A 305 0.82 -3.03 -14.13
C GLN A 305 0.25 -3.37 -12.76
N GLN A 306 -0.68 -4.34 -12.70
CA GLN A 306 -1.31 -4.76 -11.44
C GLN A 306 -0.31 -5.38 -10.47
N GLU A 307 0.74 -6.02 -10.98
CA GLU A 307 1.84 -6.56 -10.17
C GLU A 307 2.75 -5.51 -9.60
N VAL A 308 3.15 -4.55 -10.44
CA VAL A 308 3.94 -3.40 -10.00
C VAL A 308 3.17 -2.66 -8.90
N VAL A 309 1.87 -2.46 -9.09
CA VAL A 309 0.98 -1.84 -8.10
C VAL A 309 0.91 -2.66 -6.81
N LEU A 310 0.66 -3.97 -6.89
CA LEU A 310 0.57 -4.85 -5.71
C LEU A 310 1.86 -4.86 -4.88
N LEU A 311 3.01 -5.08 -5.54
CA LEU A 311 4.30 -5.09 -4.86
C LEU A 311 4.64 -3.71 -4.28
N TYR A 312 4.29 -2.64 -4.99
CA TYR A 312 4.50 -1.29 -4.49
C TYR A 312 3.70 -1.03 -3.21
N GLU A 313 2.43 -1.45 -3.17
CA GLU A 313 1.61 -1.31 -1.97
C GLU A 313 2.22 -2.04 -0.78
N LEU A 314 2.56 -3.31 -0.99
CA LEU A 314 3.15 -4.15 0.06
C LEU A 314 4.47 -3.59 0.61
N LEU A 315 5.32 -3.03 -0.26
CA LEU A 315 6.65 -2.57 0.13
C LEU A 315 6.70 -1.11 0.62
N PHE A 316 5.90 -0.21 0.02
CA PHE A 316 6.03 1.24 0.24
C PHE A 316 4.81 1.90 0.90
N LYS A 317 3.65 1.24 0.93
CA LYS A 317 2.42 1.76 1.55
C LYS A 317 2.15 1.15 2.92
N VAL A 318 2.37 -0.16 3.06
CA VAL A 318 2.09 -0.87 4.31
C VAL A 318 3.19 -0.56 5.34
N LYS A 319 2.78 -0.37 6.59
CA LYS A 319 3.69 -0.15 7.74
C LYS A 319 3.79 -1.41 8.59
N ALA A 320 4.89 -1.57 9.31
CA ALA A 320 5.07 -2.66 10.25
C ALA A 320 3.90 -2.77 11.26
N GLY A 321 3.51 -4.02 11.58
CA GLY A 321 2.40 -4.34 12.45
C GLY A 321 1.00 -4.16 11.83
N THR A 322 0.92 -3.94 10.51
CA THR A 322 -0.35 -3.86 9.78
C THR A 322 -0.81 -5.25 9.34
N LEU A 323 -2.11 -5.51 9.42
CA LEU A 323 -2.77 -6.66 8.79
C LEU A 323 -3.15 -6.29 7.36
N VAL A 324 -2.59 -6.97 6.38
CA VAL A 324 -2.92 -6.83 4.96
C VAL A 324 -3.94 -7.88 4.59
N LEU A 325 -4.99 -7.45 3.90
CA LEU A 325 -6.00 -8.31 3.30
C LEU A 325 -5.83 -8.21 1.78
N ILE A 326 -5.62 -9.32 1.09
CA ILE A 326 -5.46 -9.37 -0.37
C ILE A 326 -6.61 -10.19 -0.96
N ASP A 327 -7.30 -9.61 -1.93
CA ASP A 327 -8.43 -10.25 -2.63
C ASP A 327 -8.02 -10.64 -4.05
N GLU A 328 -8.33 -11.89 -4.42
CA GLU A 328 -8.12 -12.50 -5.74
C GLU A 328 -6.80 -12.07 -6.43
N PRO A 329 -5.63 -12.33 -5.80
CA PRO A 329 -4.36 -11.96 -6.40
C PRO A 329 -4.14 -12.58 -7.79
N GLU A 330 -4.70 -13.76 -8.07
CA GLU A 330 -4.54 -14.53 -9.30
C GLU A 330 -5.08 -13.85 -10.57
N LEU A 331 -6.10 -12.99 -10.46
CA LEU A 331 -6.77 -12.41 -11.62
C LEU A 331 -5.84 -11.46 -12.41
N SER A 332 -4.82 -10.96 -11.73
CA SER A 332 -3.71 -10.17 -12.30
C SER A 332 -2.55 -10.99 -12.88
N LEU A 333 -2.39 -12.25 -12.47
CA LEU A 333 -1.09 -12.93 -12.48
C LEU A 333 -1.01 -14.02 -13.56
N HIS A 334 0.10 -14.04 -14.30
CA HIS A 334 0.45 -15.19 -15.13
C HIS A 334 0.69 -16.45 -14.27
N VAL A 335 0.38 -17.64 -14.81
CA VAL A 335 0.39 -18.91 -14.06
C VAL A 335 1.74 -19.22 -13.38
N VAL A 336 2.85 -18.95 -14.08
CA VAL A 336 4.21 -19.13 -13.53
C VAL A 336 4.39 -18.33 -12.24
N TRP A 337 3.80 -17.14 -12.20
CA TRP A 337 3.95 -16.21 -11.10
C TRP A 337 3.01 -16.50 -9.94
N GLN A 338 1.83 -17.07 -10.20
CA GLN A 338 0.94 -17.58 -9.15
C GLN A 338 1.69 -18.58 -8.27
N LYS A 339 2.50 -19.48 -8.87
CA LYS A 339 3.29 -20.49 -8.13
C LYS A 339 4.36 -19.93 -7.21
N GLN A 340 4.91 -18.76 -7.52
CA GLN A 340 5.95 -18.09 -6.75
C GLN A 340 5.40 -17.01 -5.81
N PHE A 341 4.09 -16.77 -5.86
CA PHE A 341 3.46 -15.66 -5.16
C PHE A 341 3.66 -15.73 -3.65
N LEU A 342 3.44 -16.89 -3.03
CA LEU A 342 3.58 -17.03 -1.59
C LEU A 342 5.04 -16.91 -1.12
N ASP A 343 6.01 -17.38 -1.91
CA ASP A 343 7.44 -17.21 -1.62
C ASP A 343 7.81 -15.72 -1.58
N ASP A 344 7.37 -14.94 -2.59
CA ASP A 344 7.57 -13.48 -2.61
C ASP A 344 6.89 -12.81 -1.41
N ILE A 345 5.70 -13.29 -1.02
CA ILE A 345 4.97 -12.78 0.14
C ILE A 345 5.72 -13.07 1.45
N PHE A 346 6.35 -14.24 1.62
CA PHE A 346 7.16 -14.54 2.79
C PHE A 346 8.38 -13.62 2.89
N ASP A 347 9.07 -13.37 1.77
CA ASP A 347 10.19 -12.43 1.69
C ASP A 347 9.76 -11.02 2.14
N ILE A 348 8.58 -10.58 1.67
CA ILE A 348 7.99 -9.27 2.05
C ILE A 348 7.58 -9.25 3.53
N ILE A 349 6.97 -10.31 4.06
CA ILE A 349 6.57 -10.40 5.47
C ILE A 349 7.79 -10.27 6.38
N ALA A 350 8.89 -10.96 6.05
CA ALA A 350 10.14 -10.88 6.81
C ALA A 350 10.73 -9.46 6.80
N LEU A 351 10.65 -8.76 5.65
CA LEU A 351 11.17 -7.41 5.49
C LEU A 351 10.30 -6.34 6.18
N GLN A 352 8.98 -6.41 6.04
CA GLN A 352 8.05 -5.37 6.52
C GLN A 352 7.49 -5.62 7.92
N LYS A 353 7.60 -6.85 8.45
CA LYS A 353 6.99 -7.27 9.72
C LYS A 353 5.48 -7.03 9.72
N ILE A 354 4.80 -7.58 8.71
CA ILE A 354 3.35 -7.46 8.48
C ILE A 354 2.68 -8.83 8.54
N ASN A 355 1.37 -8.85 8.77
CA ASN A 355 0.56 -10.06 8.69
C ASN A 355 -0.30 -9.99 7.45
N ILE A 356 -0.48 -11.10 6.72
CA ILE A 356 -1.23 -11.10 5.46
C ILE A 356 -2.28 -12.21 5.49
N VAL A 357 -3.50 -11.89 5.05
CA VAL A 357 -4.57 -12.86 4.77
C VAL A 357 -4.96 -12.69 3.31
N ILE A 358 -5.03 -13.81 2.59
CA ILE A 358 -5.32 -13.84 1.15
C ILE A 358 -6.63 -14.60 0.96
N ALA A 359 -7.56 -14.02 0.21
CA ALA A 359 -8.67 -14.73 -0.41
C ALA A 359 -8.27 -15.09 -1.84
N THR A 360 -8.40 -16.36 -2.20
CA THR A 360 -8.01 -16.87 -3.52
C THR A 360 -8.81 -18.12 -3.85
N HIS A 361 -9.16 -18.27 -5.12
CA HIS A 361 -9.69 -19.49 -5.71
C HIS A 361 -8.61 -20.33 -6.41
N SER A 362 -7.39 -19.83 -6.55
CA SER A 362 -6.32 -20.46 -7.32
C SER A 362 -5.48 -21.45 -6.48
N PRO A 363 -5.54 -22.76 -6.80
CA PRO A 363 -4.61 -23.74 -6.22
C PRO A 363 -3.15 -23.46 -6.58
N GLN A 364 -2.89 -22.74 -7.69
CA GLN A 364 -1.53 -22.40 -8.09
C GLN A 364 -0.89 -21.38 -7.15
N ILE A 365 -1.69 -20.49 -6.54
CA ILE A 365 -1.20 -19.56 -5.51
C ILE A 365 -0.86 -20.32 -4.23
N ILE A 366 -1.73 -21.24 -3.82
CA ILE A 366 -1.51 -22.08 -2.63
C ILE A 366 -0.24 -22.94 -2.81
N ASN A 367 -0.07 -23.50 -4.01
CA ASN A 367 1.08 -24.33 -4.40
C ASN A 367 1.35 -25.44 -3.35
N ASN A 368 2.44 -25.33 -2.59
CA ASN A 368 2.84 -26.30 -1.56
C ASN A 368 2.40 -25.91 -0.13
N HIS A 369 1.68 -24.81 0.05
CA HIS A 369 1.33 -24.22 1.35
C HIS A 369 -0.10 -24.50 1.80
N TRP A 370 -0.60 -25.72 1.53
CA TRP A 370 -1.93 -26.16 1.96
C TRP A 370 -2.10 -26.20 3.48
N ASP A 371 -1.00 -26.25 4.23
CA ASP A 371 -0.98 -26.18 5.69
C ASP A 371 -1.42 -24.81 6.23
N LEU A 372 -1.41 -23.77 5.39
CA LEU A 372 -1.80 -22.40 5.73
C LEU A 372 -3.24 -22.06 5.30
N THR A 373 -3.95 -22.98 4.68
CA THR A 373 -5.29 -22.71 4.14
C THR A 373 -6.38 -23.01 5.15
N VAL A 374 -7.50 -22.30 4.99
CA VAL A 374 -8.74 -22.55 5.72
C VAL A 374 -9.85 -22.65 4.68
N ASP A 375 -10.38 -23.85 4.48
CA ASP A 375 -11.51 -24.06 3.58
C ASP A 375 -12.81 -23.56 4.24
N LEU A 376 -13.53 -22.69 3.53
CA LEU A 376 -14.79 -22.13 3.99
C LEU A 376 -15.94 -23.15 3.94
N GLU A 377 -15.89 -24.13 3.04
CA GLU A 377 -16.88 -25.22 2.95
C GLU A 377 -16.74 -26.18 4.14
N ASP A 378 -15.52 -26.55 4.50
CA ASP A 378 -15.26 -27.38 5.70
C ASP A 378 -15.73 -26.69 6.98
N LEU A 379 -15.53 -25.38 7.10
CA LEU A 379 -16.06 -24.59 8.22
C LEU A 379 -17.59 -24.54 8.27
N HIS A 380 -18.25 -24.56 7.11
CA HIS A 380 -19.70 -24.65 7.04
C HIS A 380 -20.18 -26.01 7.56
N ASN A 381 -19.59 -27.11 7.07
CA ASN A 381 -19.96 -28.47 7.44
C ASN A 381 -19.66 -28.79 8.92
N ALA A 382 -18.55 -28.28 9.46
CA ALA A 382 -18.19 -28.43 10.86
C ALA A 382 -19.15 -27.70 11.83
N LYS A 383 -19.83 -26.63 11.38
CA LYS A 383 -20.86 -25.93 12.15
C LYS A 383 -22.25 -26.55 12.03
N VAL A 384 -22.54 -27.29 10.96
CA VAL A 384 -23.81 -27.99 10.77
C VAL A 384 -23.83 -29.35 11.49
N SER A 385 -22.66 -29.95 11.77
CA SER A 385 -22.52 -31.19 12.55
C SER A 385 -22.45 -31.01 14.08
N LYS A 386 -22.87 -29.86 14.64
CA LYS A 386 -22.92 -29.64 16.09
C LYS A 386 -24.25 -29.13 16.59
#